data_AF-A0A4P5Y9M6-F1
#
_entry.id   AF-A0A4P5Y9M6-F1
#
_cell.length_a   1.000
_cell.length_b   1.000
_cell.length_c   1.000
_cell.angle_alpha   90.00
_cell.angle_beta   90.00
_cell.angle_gamma   90.00
#
_symmetry.space_group_name_H-M   'P 1'
#
loop_
_entity.id
_entity.type
_entity.pdbx_description
1 polymer ?
#
loop_
_entity_poly.entity_id
_entity_poly.type
_entity_poly.pdbx_seq_one_letter_code
_entity_poly.pdbx_strand_id
1 'polypeptide(L)'
;MKRSLPISSTLAALAVLVFAGSGCDGRHTADAYPDRSTESRNRADSIRSEGDQRKIAVERERQEKTAAERFRATQVRDTARRDREAIELARDQKIQPLTADHKAAMAKADQDQRSIVAASDIELRSADAAQADRIRAETTVKKAESSSKSTEETSAIARSIDLVALKAQNQLAETNAKELKSLAEIDRTIDQVENQARQRNLDIDKETSASLDALGKESGKRMGAARATDEKTEANDRRIFSAVRSGLDEEPKRNGTVTIAVNSGVVTLDGTVATIEDRRAAVQRASTVQGAVRIDDQITVASAKP
;
A
#
# COMPACT_ATOMS: atom_id res chain seq x y z
N MET A 1 -20.34 -36.89 31.56
CA MET A 1 -20.49 -35.51 31.05
C MET A 1 -19.72 -35.38 29.75
N LYS A 2 -20.41 -35.43 28.61
CA LYS A 2 -19.82 -35.32 27.26
C LYS A 2 -19.56 -33.84 26.96
N ARG A 3 -18.29 -33.43 26.92
CA ARG A 3 -17.90 -32.09 26.45
C ARG A 3 -17.77 -32.14 24.93
N SER A 4 -18.73 -31.54 24.24
CA SER A 4 -18.69 -31.29 22.80
C SER A 4 -17.61 -30.24 22.51
N LEU A 5 -16.63 -30.60 21.68
CA LEU A 5 -15.67 -29.65 21.13
C LEU A 5 -16.33 -28.86 19.98
N PRO A 6 -16.19 -27.53 19.90
CA PRO A 6 -16.60 -26.78 18.73
C PRO A 6 -15.57 -27.04 17.62
N ILE A 7 -15.98 -27.75 16.58
CA ILE A 7 -15.26 -27.81 15.30
C ILE A 7 -15.44 -26.42 14.69
N SER A 8 -14.46 -25.54 14.92
CA SER A 8 -14.39 -24.25 14.25
C SER A 8 -14.01 -24.52 12.80
N SER A 9 -15.03 -24.63 11.96
CA SER A 9 -14.93 -24.66 10.51
C SER A 9 -14.43 -23.30 10.03
N THR A 10 -13.11 -23.11 10.01
CA THR A 10 -12.45 -22.07 9.21
C THR A 10 -12.58 -22.46 7.75
N LEU A 11 -13.78 -22.28 7.22
CA LEU A 11 -14.00 -22.06 5.80
C LEU A 11 -13.20 -20.80 5.46
N ALA A 12 -12.03 -21.00 4.88
CA ALA A 12 -11.33 -19.96 4.13
C ALA A 12 -12.25 -19.57 2.97
N ALA A 13 -13.11 -18.59 3.23
CA ALA A 13 -13.81 -17.88 2.19
C ALA A 13 -12.73 -17.26 1.32
N LEU A 14 -12.44 -17.93 0.21
CA LEU A 14 -11.70 -17.39 -0.92
C LEU A 14 -12.57 -16.23 -1.43
N ALA A 15 -12.42 -15.07 -0.80
CA ALA A 15 -12.96 -13.82 -1.28
C ALA A 15 -12.20 -13.53 -2.56
N VAL A 16 -12.73 -14.04 -3.67
CA VAL A 16 -12.47 -13.51 -5.00
C VAL A 16 -12.91 -12.06 -4.91
N LEU A 17 -11.95 -11.21 -4.59
CA LEU A 17 -12.08 -9.77 -4.65
C LEU A 17 -12.20 -9.46 -6.14
N VAL A 18 -13.42 -9.59 -6.65
CA VAL A 18 -13.82 -8.99 -7.90
C VAL A 18 -13.57 -7.51 -7.66
N PHE A 19 -12.40 -7.05 -8.11
CA PHE A 19 -12.18 -5.66 -8.43
C PHE A 19 -13.22 -5.36 -9.51
N ALA A 20 -14.42 -5.01 -9.07
CA ALA A 20 -15.25 -4.07 -9.78
C ALA A 20 -14.41 -2.79 -9.79
N GLY A 21 -13.45 -2.76 -10.72
CA GLY A 21 -12.87 -1.53 -11.18
C GLY A 21 -14.06 -0.74 -11.64
N SER A 22 -14.50 0.20 -10.79
CA SER A 22 -15.07 1.45 -11.22
C SER A 22 -14.07 1.98 -12.22
N GLY A 23 -14.20 1.53 -13.47
CA GLY A 23 -13.51 2.08 -14.60
C GLY A 23 -14.03 3.50 -14.62
N CYS A 24 -13.27 4.40 -14.01
CA CYS A 24 -13.35 5.80 -14.33
C CYS A 24 -13.14 5.81 -15.84
N ASP A 25 -14.24 5.88 -16.59
CA ASP A 25 -14.23 5.92 -18.04
C ASP A 25 -13.28 7.04 -18.43
N GLY A 26 -12.06 6.68 -18.85
CA GLY A 26 -10.99 7.60 -19.26
C GLY A 26 -11.33 8.39 -20.53
N ARG A 27 -12.63 8.49 -20.85
CA ARG A 27 -13.18 9.12 -22.05
C ARG A 27 -13.43 10.62 -21.92
N HIS A 28 -13.14 11.24 -20.77
CA HIS A 28 -13.41 12.68 -20.58
C HIS A 28 -12.20 13.62 -20.57
N THR A 29 -10.95 13.16 -20.70
CA THR A 29 -9.80 14.08 -20.62
C THR A 29 -9.22 14.54 -21.96
N ALA A 30 -9.62 13.95 -23.09
CA ALA A 30 -9.09 14.36 -24.39
C ALA A 30 -9.51 15.78 -24.81
N ASP A 31 -10.64 16.26 -24.27
CA ASP A 31 -11.17 17.62 -24.49
C ASP A 31 -10.86 18.61 -23.34
N ALA A 32 -10.09 18.21 -22.33
CA ALA A 32 -9.91 19.01 -21.12
C ALA A 32 -8.95 20.22 -21.29
N TYR A 33 -8.26 20.34 -22.41
CA TYR A 33 -7.30 21.43 -22.65
C TYR A 33 -7.84 22.43 -23.67
N PRO A 34 -7.94 23.72 -23.31
CA PRO A 34 -8.45 24.76 -24.19
C PRO A 34 -7.70 24.77 -25.55
N ASP A 35 -6.38 24.83 -25.55
CA ASP A 35 -5.59 25.05 -26.78
C ASP A 35 -5.52 23.84 -27.74
N ARG A 36 -5.97 22.65 -27.32
CA ARG A 36 -5.91 21.38 -28.07
C ARG A 36 -4.55 21.06 -28.71
N SER A 37 -3.46 21.69 -28.23
CA SER A 37 -2.15 21.54 -28.82
C SER A 37 -1.56 20.17 -28.48
N THR A 38 -0.82 19.58 -29.42
CA THR A 38 -0.09 18.31 -29.19
C THR A 38 0.88 18.46 -28.01
N GLU A 39 1.46 19.65 -27.84
CA GLU A 39 2.35 19.95 -26.73
C GLU A 39 1.64 19.85 -25.36
N SER A 40 0.46 20.46 -25.19
CA SER A 40 -0.33 20.34 -23.96
C SER A 40 -0.66 18.89 -23.63
N ARG A 41 -1.04 18.10 -24.64
CA ARG A 41 -1.33 16.67 -24.46
C ARG A 41 -0.11 15.90 -23.98
N ASN A 42 1.02 16.06 -24.66
CA ASN A 42 2.27 15.39 -24.29
C ASN A 42 2.72 15.76 -22.87
N ARG A 43 2.61 17.04 -22.48
CA ARG A 43 2.92 17.48 -21.11
C ARG A 43 1.98 16.85 -20.09
N ALA A 44 0.68 16.82 -20.37
CA ALA A 44 -0.31 16.20 -19.49
C ALA A 44 -0.05 14.70 -19.28
N ASP A 45 0.24 13.98 -20.37
CA ASP A 45 0.51 12.54 -20.31
C ASP A 45 1.83 12.26 -19.56
N SER A 46 2.84 13.12 -19.72
CA SER A 46 4.07 13.05 -18.92
C SER A 46 3.80 13.23 -17.42
N ILE A 47 2.99 14.23 -17.03
CA ILE A 47 2.63 14.48 -15.62
C ILE A 47 1.92 13.27 -15.02
N ARG A 48 0.99 12.65 -15.76
CA ARG A 48 0.27 11.45 -15.31
C ARG A 48 1.20 10.25 -15.18
N SER A 49 2.03 10.00 -16.20
CA SER A 49 2.97 8.89 -16.20
C SER A 49 3.97 8.98 -15.05
N GLU A 50 4.47 10.18 -14.76
CA GLU A 50 5.36 10.43 -13.61
C GLU A 50 4.64 10.17 -12.27
N GLY A 51 3.39 10.65 -12.13
CA GLY A 51 2.55 10.36 -10.95
C GLY A 51 2.35 8.87 -10.72
N ASP A 52 2.04 8.12 -11.78
CA ASP A 52 1.87 6.66 -11.73
C ASP A 52 3.17 5.93 -11.37
N GLN A 53 4.31 6.34 -11.95
CA GLN A 53 5.62 5.78 -11.60
C GLN A 53 5.96 6.00 -10.13
N ARG A 54 5.68 7.19 -9.58
CA ARG A 54 5.87 7.49 -8.15
C ARG A 54 4.99 6.61 -7.26
N LYS A 55 3.73 6.36 -7.63
CA LYS A 55 2.84 5.44 -6.89
C LYS A 55 3.35 4.01 -6.91
N ILE A 56 3.83 3.52 -8.06
CA ILE A 56 4.44 2.19 -8.17
C ILE A 56 5.65 2.07 -7.24
N ALA A 57 6.48 3.11 -7.17
CA ALA A 57 7.62 3.14 -6.27
C ALA A 57 7.20 3.08 -4.78
N VAL A 58 6.18 3.83 -4.39
CA VAL A 58 5.62 3.79 -3.02
C VAL A 58 5.08 2.41 -2.69
N GLU A 59 4.36 1.77 -3.61
CA GLU A 59 3.81 0.43 -3.41
C GLU A 59 4.91 -0.63 -3.28
N ARG A 60 5.96 -0.54 -4.10
CA ARG A 60 7.13 -1.42 -4.00
C ARG A 60 7.82 -1.27 -2.64
N GLU A 61 8.05 -0.04 -2.18
CA GLU A 61 8.64 0.23 -0.86
C GLU A 61 7.77 -0.34 0.27
N ARG A 62 6.45 -0.17 0.17
CA ARG A 62 5.48 -0.74 1.12
C ARG A 62 5.59 -2.26 1.18
N GLN A 63 5.65 -2.93 0.03
CA GLN A 63 5.77 -4.39 -0.05
C GLN A 63 7.08 -4.89 0.53
N GLU A 64 8.21 -4.25 0.19
CA GLU A 64 9.53 -4.61 0.70
C GLU A 64 9.59 -4.50 2.23
N LYS A 65 9.10 -3.39 2.81
CA LYS A 65 9.05 -3.20 4.26
C LYS A 65 8.11 -4.19 4.95
N THR A 66 6.92 -4.41 4.39
CA THR A 66 5.96 -5.38 4.94
C THR A 66 6.54 -6.80 4.92
N ALA A 67 7.24 -7.18 3.84
CA ALA A 67 7.90 -8.47 3.73
C ALA A 67 9.02 -8.63 4.77
N ALA A 68 9.82 -7.58 5.00
CA ALA A 68 10.87 -7.57 6.02
C ALA A 68 10.29 -7.78 7.44
N GLU A 69 9.21 -7.07 7.80
CA GLU A 69 8.55 -7.23 9.09
C GLU A 69 7.90 -8.61 9.27
N ARG A 70 7.32 -9.18 8.20
CA ARG A 70 6.81 -10.56 8.22
C ARG A 70 7.92 -11.58 8.45
N PHE A 71 9.08 -11.38 7.82
CA PHE A 71 10.24 -12.22 8.06
C PHE A 71 10.72 -12.14 9.52
N ARG A 72 10.77 -10.93 10.08
CA ARG A 72 11.06 -10.71 11.51
C ARG A 72 10.07 -11.45 12.41
N ALA A 73 8.77 -11.44 12.09
CA ALA A 73 7.75 -12.18 12.84
C ALA A 73 8.03 -13.69 12.86
N THR A 74 8.47 -14.27 11.73
CA THR A 74 8.88 -15.68 11.67
C THR A 74 10.08 -15.96 12.56
N GLN A 75 11.10 -15.08 12.57
CA GLN A 75 12.26 -15.22 13.45
C GLN A 75 11.89 -15.17 14.94
N VAL A 76 10.96 -14.29 15.32
CA VAL A 76 10.42 -14.22 16.68
C VAL A 76 9.77 -15.54 17.07
N ARG A 77 8.91 -16.11 16.20
CA ARG A 77 8.25 -17.39 16.44
C ARG A 77 9.23 -18.55 16.55
N ASP A 78 10.21 -18.63 15.66
CA ASP A 78 11.23 -19.69 15.68
C ASP A 78 12.12 -19.61 16.91
N THR A 79 12.40 -18.40 17.39
CA THR A 79 13.15 -18.21 18.65
C THR A 79 12.30 -18.64 19.85
N ALA A 80 11.05 -18.20 19.93
CA ALA A 80 10.14 -18.62 20.98
C ALA A 80 9.87 -20.13 20.96
N ARG A 81 9.89 -20.78 19.79
CA ARG A 81 9.79 -22.25 19.68
C ARG A 81 11.01 -22.93 20.31
N ARG A 82 12.23 -22.50 19.96
CA ARG A 82 13.47 -23.04 20.53
C ARG A 82 13.55 -22.83 22.04
N ASP A 83 13.11 -21.68 22.54
CA ASP A 83 13.09 -21.40 23.97
C ASP A 83 12.10 -22.32 24.71
N ARG A 84 10.92 -22.59 24.13
CA ARG A 84 9.96 -23.56 24.69
C ARG A 84 10.54 -24.97 24.76
N GLU A 85 11.13 -25.44 23.66
CA GLU A 85 11.81 -26.75 23.59
C GLU A 85 12.93 -26.86 24.65
N ALA A 86 13.72 -25.80 24.84
CA ALA A 86 14.78 -25.76 25.84
C ALA A 86 14.23 -25.81 27.28
N ILE A 87 13.13 -25.11 27.58
CA ILE A 87 12.48 -25.13 28.89
C ILE A 87 11.93 -26.53 29.20
N GLU A 88 11.27 -27.17 28.22
CA GLU A 88 10.74 -28.52 28.37
C GLU A 88 11.84 -29.56 28.61
N LEU A 89 12.91 -29.51 27.82
CA LEU A 89 14.07 -30.39 28.00
C LEU A 89 14.70 -30.20 29.39
N ALA A 90 14.87 -28.96 29.85
CA ALA A 90 15.43 -28.66 31.16
C ALA A 90 14.52 -29.10 32.31
N ARG A 91 13.20 -29.05 32.13
CA ARG A 91 12.22 -29.60 33.07
C ARG A 91 12.37 -31.12 33.15
N ASP A 92 12.38 -31.80 32.01
CA ASP A 92 12.40 -33.26 31.96
C ASP A 92 13.71 -33.84 32.53
N GLN A 93 14.86 -33.20 32.23
CA GLN A 93 16.16 -33.53 32.82
C GLN A 93 16.16 -33.47 34.36
N LYS A 94 15.35 -32.59 34.96
CA LYS A 94 15.25 -32.45 36.42
C LYS A 94 14.19 -33.36 37.04
N ILE A 95 13.07 -33.57 36.36
CA ILE A 95 11.97 -34.42 36.86
C ILE A 95 12.35 -35.91 36.79
N GLN A 96 13.11 -36.32 35.78
CA GLN A 96 13.49 -37.73 35.59
C GLN A 96 14.19 -38.36 36.82
N PRO A 97 15.27 -37.77 37.38
CA PRO A 97 15.90 -38.33 38.57
C PRO A 97 14.99 -38.29 39.80
N LEU A 98 14.25 -37.19 40.01
CA LEU A 98 13.31 -37.08 41.14
C LEU A 98 12.20 -38.15 41.08
N THR A 99 11.75 -38.48 39.87
CA THR A 99 10.75 -39.54 39.67
C THR A 99 11.33 -40.92 39.96
N ALA A 100 12.60 -41.15 39.60
CA ALA A 100 13.31 -42.38 39.93
C ALA A 100 13.51 -42.49 41.46
N ASP A 101 13.90 -41.41 42.13
CA ASP A 101 14.08 -41.34 43.58
C ASP A 101 12.75 -41.58 44.31
N HIS A 102 11.65 -40.98 43.83
CA HIS A 102 10.31 -41.22 44.37
C HIS A 102 9.93 -42.70 44.31
N LYS A 103 10.15 -43.35 43.16
CA LYS A 103 9.88 -44.79 42.99
C LYS A 103 10.77 -45.64 43.89
N ALA A 104 12.05 -45.30 44.02
CA ALA A 104 12.98 -46.00 44.90
C ALA A 104 12.59 -45.87 46.38
N ALA A 105 12.18 -44.67 46.82
CA ALA A 105 11.70 -44.41 48.17
C ALA A 105 10.42 -45.21 48.48
N MET A 106 9.47 -45.27 47.53
CA MET A 106 8.27 -46.12 47.68
C MET A 106 8.62 -47.61 47.79
N ALA A 107 9.52 -48.12 46.93
CA ALA A 107 9.93 -49.52 46.95
C ALA A 107 10.64 -49.89 48.27
N LYS A 108 11.48 -48.98 48.77
CA LYS A 108 12.16 -49.13 50.07
C LYS A 108 11.15 -49.14 51.22
N ALA A 109 10.17 -48.25 51.21
CA ALA A 109 9.11 -48.22 52.21
C ALA A 109 8.34 -49.55 52.27
N ASP A 110 8.01 -50.12 51.11
CA ASP A 110 7.37 -51.44 51.02
C ASP A 110 8.27 -52.55 51.56
N GLN A 111 9.57 -52.50 51.26
CA GLN A 111 10.55 -53.46 51.78
C GLN A 111 10.68 -53.38 53.30
N ASP A 112 10.74 -52.17 53.87
CA ASP A 112 10.82 -51.94 55.32
C ASP A 112 9.55 -52.43 56.02
N GLN A 113 8.37 -52.24 55.44
CA GLN A 113 7.14 -52.81 55.99
C GLN A 113 7.16 -54.34 55.99
N ARG A 114 7.67 -54.97 54.91
CA ARG A 114 7.79 -56.43 54.83
C ARG A 114 8.79 -56.98 55.84
N SER A 115 9.92 -56.30 56.05
CA SER A 115 10.93 -56.74 57.01
C SER A 115 10.45 -56.64 58.45
N ILE A 116 9.71 -55.58 58.80
CA ILE A 116 9.08 -55.43 60.13
C ILE A 116 8.10 -56.58 60.40
N VAL A 117 7.24 -56.90 59.43
CA VAL A 117 6.28 -58.01 59.56
C VAL A 117 6.99 -59.36 59.67
N ALA A 118 7.97 -59.63 58.80
CA ALA A 118 8.71 -60.89 58.82
C ALA A 118 9.49 -61.09 60.13
N ALA A 119 10.08 -60.03 60.68
CA ALA A 119 10.76 -60.08 61.97
C ALA A 119 9.79 -60.41 63.12
N SER A 120 8.63 -59.75 63.15
CA SER A 120 7.58 -60.04 64.12
C SER A 120 7.07 -61.49 64.03
N ASP A 121 6.91 -62.00 62.81
CA ASP A 121 6.45 -63.38 62.60
C ASP A 121 7.45 -64.41 63.13
N ILE A 122 8.75 -64.11 63.08
CA ILE A 122 9.79 -64.96 63.67
C ILE A 122 9.70 -64.93 65.20
N GLU A 123 9.58 -63.75 65.82
CA GLU A 123 9.47 -63.59 67.27
C GLU A 123 8.20 -64.25 67.84
N LEU A 124 7.07 -64.16 67.11
CA LEU A 124 5.79 -64.75 67.51
C LEU A 124 5.83 -66.29 67.61
N ARG A 125 6.70 -66.97 66.86
CA ARG A 125 6.78 -68.45 66.88
C ARG A 125 7.29 -69.01 68.21
N SER A 126 8.03 -68.21 68.98
CA SER A 126 8.60 -68.61 70.26
C SER A 126 7.90 -67.98 71.48
N ALA A 127 6.91 -67.12 71.26
CA ALA A 127 6.29 -66.32 72.30
C ALA A 127 5.11 -67.05 72.99
N ASP A 128 4.94 -66.84 74.29
CA ASP A 128 3.70 -67.18 74.99
C ASP A 128 2.56 -66.19 74.63
N ALA A 129 1.35 -66.43 75.14
CA ALA A 129 0.18 -65.62 74.82
C ALA A 129 0.35 -64.13 75.21
N ALA A 130 0.95 -63.84 76.37
CA ALA A 130 1.12 -62.47 76.84
C ALA A 130 2.24 -61.74 76.06
N GLN A 131 3.31 -62.45 75.72
CA GLN A 131 4.39 -61.95 74.86
C GLN A 131 3.90 -61.69 73.44
N ALA A 132 3.05 -62.57 72.89
CA ALA A 132 2.51 -62.42 71.54
C ALA A 132 1.73 -61.11 71.37
N ASP A 133 0.91 -60.73 72.35
CA ASP A 133 0.16 -59.48 72.29
C ASP A 133 1.07 -58.24 72.34
N ARG A 134 2.15 -58.28 73.13
CA ARG A 134 3.16 -57.22 73.14
C ARG A 134 3.88 -57.10 71.80
N ILE A 135 4.32 -58.23 71.22
CA ILE A 135 5.00 -58.25 69.92
C ILE A 135 4.09 -57.67 68.82
N ARG A 136 2.79 -58.02 68.81
CA ARG A 136 1.83 -57.45 67.84
C ARG A 136 1.65 -55.95 68.01
N ALA A 137 1.54 -55.47 69.25
CA ALA A 137 1.41 -54.05 69.55
C ALA A 137 2.66 -53.28 69.10
N GLU A 138 3.86 -53.75 69.45
CA GLU A 138 5.13 -53.16 69.02
C GLU A 138 5.28 -53.15 67.50
N THR A 139 4.90 -54.23 66.83
CA THR A 139 4.96 -54.33 65.37
C THR A 139 4.03 -53.32 64.70
N THR A 140 2.85 -53.10 65.28
CA THR A 140 1.92 -52.07 64.82
C THR A 140 2.53 -50.68 64.94
N VAL A 141 3.19 -50.38 66.06
CA VAL A 141 3.89 -49.10 66.28
C VAL A 141 5.05 -48.95 65.29
N LYS A 142 5.94 -49.94 65.18
CA LYS A 142 7.08 -49.91 64.24
C LYS A 142 6.62 -49.72 62.79
N LYS A 143 5.53 -50.38 62.38
CA LYS A 143 4.94 -50.20 61.05
C LYS A 143 4.39 -48.78 60.85
N ALA A 144 3.71 -48.22 61.85
CA ALA A 144 3.19 -46.86 61.80
C ALA A 144 4.32 -45.82 61.71
N GLU A 145 5.38 -45.97 62.49
CA GLU A 145 6.58 -45.11 62.45
C GLU A 145 7.28 -45.17 61.08
N SER A 146 7.51 -46.38 60.56
CA SER A 146 8.09 -46.58 59.23
C SER A 146 7.23 -45.95 58.13
N SER A 147 5.90 -46.14 58.19
CA SER A 147 4.96 -45.53 57.25
C SER A 147 4.94 -44.01 57.34
N SER A 148 5.06 -43.43 58.54
CA SER A 148 5.12 -41.98 58.70
C SER A 148 6.38 -41.41 58.06
N LYS A 149 7.52 -42.03 58.31
CA LYS A 149 8.81 -41.60 57.77
C LYS A 149 8.87 -41.70 56.24
N SER A 150 8.36 -42.79 55.67
CA SER A 150 8.30 -42.94 54.21
C SER A 150 7.30 -41.97 53.55
N THR A 151 6.19 -41.68 54.22
CA THR A 151 5.23 -40.67 53.76
C THR A 151 5.87 -39.28 53.74
N GLU A 152 6.64 -38.94 54.77
CA GLU A 152 7.36 -37.68 54.83
C GLU A 152 8.37 -37.56 53.68
N GLU A 153 9.21 -38.58 53.47
CA GLU A 153 10.22 -38.62 52.41
C GLU A 153 9.60 -38.54 51.00
N THR A 154 8.59 -39.36 50.71
CA THR A 154 7.89 -39.36 49.41
C THR A 154 7.17 -38.03 49.15
N SER A 155 6.54 -37.44 50.18
CA SER A 155 5.87 -36.14 50.05
C SER A 155 6.85 -34.98 49.78
N ALA A 156 8.10 -35.09 50.27
CA ALA A 156 9.14 -34.08 50.02
C ALA A 156 9.63 -34.16 48.57
N ILE A 157 9.81 -35.37 48.03
CA ILE A 157 10.18 -35.57 46.62
C ILE A 157 9.05 -35.10 45.70
N ALA A 158 7.79 -35.44 46.01
CA ALA A 158 6.63 -34.99 45.25
C ALA A 158 6.54 -33.46 45.17
N ARG A 159 6.70 -32.77 46.32
CA ARG A 159 6.77 -31.30 46.37
C ARG A 159 7.89 -30.72 45.49
N SER A 160 9.03 -31.41 45.41
CA SER A 160 10.17 -30.98 44.58
C SER A 160 9.85 -31.11 43.09
N ILE A 161 9.18 -32.19 42.68
CA ILE A 161 8.70 -32.38 41.30
C ILE A 161 7.71 -31.27 40.92
N ASP A 162 6.73 -31.00 41.79
CA ASP A 162 5.72 -29.95 41.56
C ASP A 162 6.35 -28.56 41.44
N LEU A 163 7.34 -28.25 42.28
CA LEU A 163 8.07 -26.98 42.22
C LEU A 163 8.83 -26.81 40.90
N VAL A 164 9.48 -27.88 40.41
CA VAL A 164 10.18 -27.87 39.11
C VAL A 164 9.19 -27.66 37.97
N ALA A 165 8.05 -28.35 38.01
CA ALA A 165 6.99 -28.23 37.00
C ALA A 165 6.40 -26.81 36.98
N LEU A 166 6.08 -26.23 38.15
CA LEU A 166 5.56 -24.88 38.28
C LEU A 166 6.56 -23.84 37.75
N LYS A 167 7.85 -24.00 38.06
CA LYS A 167 8.88 -23.09 37.56
C LYS A 167 8.97 -23.13 36.03
N ALA A 168 8.94 -24.32 35.42
CA ALA A 168 8.93 -24.46 33.97
C ALA A 168 7.67 -23.82 33.35
N GLN A 169 6.50 -24.00 33.96
CA GLN A 169 5.26 -23.38 33.51
C GLN A 169 5.33 -21.85 33.53
N ASN A 170 5.90 -21.26 34.59
CA ASN A 170 6.09 -19.80 34.66
C ASN A 170 7.04 -19.30 33.56
N GLN A 171 8.14 -20.01 33.31
CA GLN A 171 9.06 -19.67 32.22
C GLN A 171 8.39 -19.76 30.84
N LEU A 172 7.56 -20.78 30.60
CA LEU A 172 6.78 -20.89 29.36
C LEU A 172 5.81 -19.71 29.20
N ALA A 173 5.13 -19.31 30.28
CA ALA A 173 4.22 -18.16 30.25
C ALA A 173 4.96 -16.86 29.94
N GLU A 174 6.14 -16.64 30.52
CA GLU A 174 6.99 -15.48 30.22
C GLU A 174 7.45 -15.46 28.75
N THR A 175 7.89 -16.60 28.21
CA THR A 175 8.29 -16.72 26.79
C THR A 175 7.11 -16.39 25.87
N ASN A 176 5.92 -16.93 26.16
CA ASN A 176 4.71 -16.63 25.38
C ASN A 176 4.33 -15.14 25.45
N ALA A 177 4.44 -14.51 26.63
CA ALA A 177 4.17 -13.09 26.79
C ALA A 177 5.16 -12.21 25.99
N LYS A 178 6.45 -12.59 25.95
CA LYS A 178 7.49 -11.91 25.15
C LYS A 178 7.23 -12.07 23.65
N GLU A 179 6.86 -13.27 23.19
CA GLU A 179 6.49 -13.54 21.80
C GLU A 179 5.31 -12.65 21.38
N LEU A 180 4.22 -12.66 22.15
CA LEU A 180 3.03 -11.86 21.87
C LEU A 180 3.31 -10.36 21.84
N LYS A 181 4.10 -9.84 22.79
CA LYS A 181 4.49 -8.43 22.80
C LYS A 181 5.28 -8.05 21.55
N SER A 182 6.22 -8.89 21.14
CA SER A 182 7.06 -8.64 19.96
C SER A 182 6.24 -8.70 18.68
N LEU A 183 5.32 -9.66 18.56
CA LEU A 183 4.41 -9.76 17.41
C LEU A 183 3.48 -8.54 17.33
N ALA A 184 2.92 -8.08 18.45
CA ALA A 184 2.07 -6.89 18.48
C ALA A 184 2.83 -5.60 18.07
N GLU A 185 4.13 -5.50 18.37
CA GLU A 185 4.97 -4.40 17.91
C GLU A 185 5.21 -4.44 16.39
N ILE A 186 5.43 -5.64 15.85
CA ILE A 186 5.56 -5.87 14.40
C ILE A 186 4.27 -5.49 13.68
N ASP A 187 3.12 -5.92 14.19
CA ASP A 187 1.81 -5.59 13.59
C ASP A 187 1.58 -4.06 13.55
N ARG A 188 1.88 -3.35 14.65
CA ARG A 188 1.82 -1.88 14.67
C ARG A 188 2.74 -1.24 13.64
N THR A 189 3.92 -1.81 13.41
CA THR A 189 4.88 -1.30 12.42
C THR A 189 4.36 -1.51 11.00
N ILE A 190 3.73 -2.65 10.71
CA ILE A 190 3.08 -2.91 9.44
C ILE A 190 1.94 -1.90 9.19
N ASP A 191 1.08 -1.66 10.18
CA ASP A 191 0.01 -0.67 10.10
C ASP A 191 0.55 0.75 9.81
N GLN A 192 1.66 1.13 10.45
CA GLN A 192 2.33 2.41 10.21
C GLN A 192 2.85 2.51 8.77
N VAL A 193 3.49 1.46 8.25
CA VAL A 193 3.99 1.39 6.87
C VAL A 193 2.83 1.53 5.87
N GLU A 194 1.71 0.86 6.11
CA GLU A 194 0.53 0.96 5.25
C GLU A 194 -0.09 2.36 5.26
N ASN A 195 -0.25 2.96 6.45
CA ASN A 195 -0.78 4.31 6.57
C ASN A 195 0.15 5.36 5.92
N GLN A 196 1.47 5.19 6.06
CA GLN A 196 2.44 6.06 5.40
C GLN A 196 2.37 5.95 3.88
N ALA A 197 2.26 4.74 3.33
CA ALA A 197 2.11 4.53 1.89
C ALA A 197 0.80 5.15 1.36
N ARG A 198 -0.31 4.98 2.10
CA ARG A 198 -1.60 5.61 1.77
C ARG A 198 -1.47 7.13 1.72
N GLN A 199 -0.85 7.74 2.73
CA GLN A 199 -0.66 9.19 2.78
C GLN A 199 0.18 9.69 1.61
N ARG A 200 1.31 9.03 1.30
CA ARG A 200 2.16 9.39 0.16
C ARG A 200 1.42 9.29 -1.17
N ASN A 201 0.58 8.27 -1.37
CA ASN A 201 -0.23 8.15 -2.58
C ASN A 201 -1.23 9.30 -2.73
N LEU A 202 -1.89 9.70 -1.63
CA LEU A 202 -2.79 10.87 -1.62
C LEU A 202 -2.05 12.17 -1.95
N ASP A 203 -0.83 12.33 -1.45
CA ASP A 203 -0.02 13.53 -1.73
C ASP A 203 0.46 13.55 -3.18
N ILE A 204 0.85 12.40 -3.75
CA ILE A 204 1.14 12.27 -5.20
C ILE A 204 -0.10 12.66 -6.02
N ASP A 205 -1.30 12.19 -5.66
CA ASP A 205 -2.54 12.54 -6.36
C ASP A 205 -2.82 14.04 -6.35
N LYS A 206 -2.63 14.70 -5.20
CA LYS A 206 -2.80 16.15 -5.08
C LYS A 206 -1.78 16.90 -5.95
N GLU A 207 -0.51 16.49 -5.91
CA GLU A 207 0.56 17.09 -6.72
C GLU A 207 0.29 16.93 -8.23
N THR A 208 -0.10 15.73 -8.67
CA THR A 208 -0.46 15.45 -10.06
C THR A 208 -1.66 16.28 -10.48
N SER A 209 -2.73 16.36 -9.68
CA SER A 209 -3.89 17.19 -9.96
C SER A 209 -3.53 18.68 -10.08
N ALA A 210 -2.76 19.21 -9.12
CA ALA A 210 -2.33 20.60 -9.13
C ALA A 210 -1.48 20.93 -10.37
N SER A 211 -0.63 20.00 -10.80
CA SER A 211 0.20 20.14 -12.00
C SER A 211 -0.64 20.16 -13.28
N LEU A 212 -1.66 19.30 -13.37
CA LEU A 212 -2.61 19.30 -14.48
C LEU A 212 -3.45 20.58 -14.54
N ASP A 213 -3.92 21.08 -13.38
CA ASP A 213 -4.65 22.35 -13.29
C ASP A 213 -3.78 23.54 -13.72
N ALA A 214 -2.51 23.56 -13.32
CA ALA A 214 -1.55 24.57 -13.74
C ALA A 214 -1.33 24.55 -15.26
N LEU A 215 -1.17 23.35 -15.84
CA LEU A 215 -1.05 23.16 -17.29
C LEU A 215 -2.32 23.62 -18.03
N GLY A 216 -3.51 23.32 -17.49
CA GLY A 216 -4.78 23.80 -18.03
C GLY A 216 -4.88 25.32 -18.07
N LYS A 217 -4.43 26.00 -17.00
CA LYS A 217 -4.37 27.47 -16.94
C LYS A 217 -3.37 28.04 -17.95
N GLU A 218 -2.21 27.42 -18.13
CA GLU A 218 -1.21 27.83 -19.13
C GLU A 218 -1.76 27.69 -20.56
N SER A 219 -2.37 26.55 -20.87
CA SER A 219 -3.06 26.30 -22.15
C SER A 219 -4.15 27.35 -22.42
N GLY A 220 -4.98 27.66 -21.42
CA GLY A 220 -6.00 28.70 -21.52
C GLY A 220 -5.43 30.09 -21.83
N LYS A 221 -4.31 30.47 -21.20
CA LYS A 221 -3.62 31.74 -21.49
C LYS A 221 -3.08 31.78 -22.91
N ARG A 222 -2.50 30.67 -23.41
CA ARG A 222 -1.99 30.59 -24.79
C ARG A 222 -3.11 30.75 -25.81
N MET A 223 -4.25 30.09 -25.61
CA MET A 223 -5.42 30.28 -26.48
C MET A 223 -5.97 31.70 -26.39
N GLY A 224 -6.06 32.28 -25.19
CA GLY A 224 -6.50 33.68 -25.03
C GLY A 224 -5.60 34.66 -25.76
N ALA A 225 -4.27 34.45 -25.70
CA ALA A 225 -3.31 35.24 -26.45
C ALA A 225 -3.44 35.06 -27.97
N ALA A 226 -3.59 33.82 -28.45
CA ALA A 226 -3.81 33.52 -29.87
C ALA A 226 -5.09 34.18 -30.40
N ARG A 227 -6.19 34.08 -29.66
CA ARG A 227 -7.44 34.74 -30.02
C ARG A 227 -7.32 36.26 -30.04
N ALA A 228 -6.60 36.84 -29.08
CA ALA A 228 -6.35 38.28 -29.06
C ALA A 228 -5.46 38.74 -30.23
N THR A 229 -4.52 37.91 -30.70
CA THR A 229 -3.75 38.20 -31.93
C THR A 229 -4.60 38.08 -33.18
N ASP A 230 -5.49 37.10 -33.25
CA ASP A 230 -6.42 36.92 -34.38
C ASP A 230 -7.38 38.11 -34.46
N GLU A 231 -7.96 38.54 -33.33
CA GLU A 231 -8.85 39.70 -33.27
C GLU A 231 -8.17 41.00 -33.72
N LYS A 232 -6.91 41.22 -33.32
CA LYS A 232 -6.12 42.36 -33.79
C LYS A 232 -5.82 42.28 -35.28
N THR A 233 -5.56 41.08 -35.79
CA THR A 233 -5.29 40.84 -37.21
C THR A 233 -6.53 41.14 -38.03
N GLU A 234 -7.69 40.61 -37.65
CA GLU A 234 -8.96 40.90 -38.30
C GLU A 234 -9.34 42.38 -38.23
N ALA A 235 -9.09 43.05 -37.10
CA ALA A 235 -9.33 44.48 -36.98
C ALA A 235 -8.44 45.29 -37.93
N ASN A 236 -7.18 44.89 -38.09
CA ASN A 236 -6.27 45.49 -39.04
C ASN A 236 -6.72 45.24 -40.50
N ASP A 237 -7.16 44.03 -40.81
CA ASP A 237 -7.67 43.66 -42.14
C ASP A 237 -8.90 44.48 -42.53
N ARG A 238 -9.85 44.67 -41.60
CA ARG A 238 -11.02 45.55 -41.80
C ARG A 238 -10.61 46.99 -42.10
N ARG A 239 -9.57 47.49 -41.42
CA ARG A 239 -9.04 48.85 -41.63
C ARG A 239 -8.38 48.97 -43.01
N ILE A 240 -7.53 48.01 -43.39
CA ILE A 240 -6.89 47.97 -44.70
C ILE A 240 -7.95 47.89 -45.80
N PHE A 241 -8.91 46.98 -45.68
CA PHE A 241 -10.01 46.83 -46.62
C PHE A 241 -10.73 48.16 -46.86
N SER A 242 -11.13 48.85 -45.77
CA SER A 242 -11.83 50.13 -45.84
C SER A 242 -10.98 51.23 -46.49
N ALA A 243 -9.67 51.26 -46.20
CA ALA A 243 -8.74 52.23 -46.77
C ALA A 243 -8.46 51.99 -48.25
N VAL A 244 -8.25 50.73 -48.66
CA VAL A 244 -8.10 50.36 -50.08
C VAL A 244 -9.38 50.71 -50.82
N ARG A 245 -10.55 50.34 -50.28
CA ARG A 245 -11.84 50.62 -50.90
C ARG A 245 -12.05 52.12 -51.13
N SER A 246 -11.87 52.92 -50.08
CA SER A 246 -12.00 54.38 -50.16
C SER A 246 -11.00 54.97 -51.17
N GLY A 247 -9.75 54.49 -51.16
CA GLY A 247 -8.72 54.95 -52.08
C GLY A 247 -9.00 54.62 -53.54
N LEU A 248 -9.66 53.49 -53.83
CA LEU A 248 -10.10 53.13 -55.18
C LEU A 248 -11.34 53.92 -55.62
N ASP A 249 -12.26 54.22 -54.69
CA ASP A 249 -13.47 54.99 -54.96
C ASP A 249 -13.17 56.49 -55.22
N GLU A 250 -12.05 57.02 -54.73
CA GLU A 250 -11.59 58.41 -54.95
C GLU A 250 -10.96 58.66 -56.34
N GLU A 251 -10.54 57.62 -57.07
CA GLU A 251 -9.90 57.80 -58.37
C GLU A 251 -10.94 58.18 -59.45
N PRO A 252 -10.72 59.29 -60.20
CA PRO A 252 -11.69 59.77 -61.17
C PRO A 252 -11.92 58.77 -62.31
N LYS A 253 -13.15 58.24 -62.38
CA LYS A 253 -13.73 57.39 -63.45
C LYS A 253 -12.83 56.22 -63.91
N ARG A 254 -12.69 55.22 -63.05
CA ARG A 254 -12.21 53.90 -63.47
C ARG A 254 -13.32 53.12 -64.20
N ASN A 255 -13.01 52.50 -65.33
CA ASN A 255 -13.96 51.67 -66.07
C ASN A 255 -13.73 50.19 -65.72
N GLY A 256 -14.44 49.68 -64.72
CA GLY A 256 -14.35 48.27 -64.32
C GLY A 256 -14.95 47.99 -62.94
N THR A 257 -15.05 46.71 -62.58
CA THR A 257 -15.43 46.27 -61.23
C THR A 257 -14.25 45.53 -60.61
N VAL A 258 -13.80 45.98 -59.44
CA VAL A 258 -12.74 45.33 -58.65
C VAL A 258 -13.32 44.95 -57.28
N THR A 259 -13.22 43.67 -56.95
CA THR A 259 -13.51 43.07 -55.64
C THR A 259 -12.24 43.05 -54.80
N ILE A 260 -12.37 43.38 -53.52
CA ILE A 260 -11.24 43.42 -52.58
C ILE A 260 -11.48 42.34 -51.52
N ALA A 261 -10.46 41.59 -51.16
CA ALA A 261 -10.44 40.76 -49.96
C ALA A 261 -9.15 41.05 -49.18
N VAL A 262 -9.22 41.04 -47.84
CA VAL A 262 -8.03 41.21 -47.00
C VAL A 262 -7.99 40.10 -45.97
N ASN A 263 -6.87 39.39 -45.89
CA ASN A 263 -6.62 38.37 -44.89
C ASN A 263 -5.16 38.44 -44.43
N SER A 264 -4.95 38.66 -43.14
CA SER A 264 -3.64 38.76 -42.50
C SER A 264 -2.73 39.79 -43.18
N GLY A 265 -3.30 40.94 -43.54
CA GLY A 265 -2.61 42.03 -44.25
C GLY A 265 -2.32 41.75 -45.72
N VAL A 266 -2.76 40.62 -46.28
CA VAL A 266 -2.67 40.32 -47.71
C VAL A 266 -3.93 40.84 -48.40
N VAL A 267 -3.76 41.80 -49.30
CA VAL A 267 -4.85 42.39 -50.10
C VAL A 267 -4.95 41.65 -51.42
N THR A 268 -6.05 40.96 -51.67
CA THR A 268 -6.36 40.35 -52.97
C THR A 268 -7.28 41.29 -53.74
N LEU A 269 -6.84 41.71 -54.92
CA LEU A 269 -7.62 42.50 -55.86
C LEU A 269 -8.05 41.60 -57.02
N ASP A 270 -9.34 41.39 -57.18
CA ASP A 270 -9.90 40.54 -58.24
C ASP A 270 -10.91 41.33 -59.08
N GLY A 271 -11.04 41.04 -60.37
CA GLY A 271 -12.04 41.68 -61.22
C GLY A 271 -11.55 42.00 -62.64
N THR A 272 -12.29 42.87 -63.33
CA THR A 272 -12.00 43.24 -64.73
C THR A 272 -11.97 44.75 -64.92
N VAL A 273 -10.93 45.24 -65.59
CA VAL A 273 -10.72 46.67 -65.90
C VAL A 273 -10.50 46.90 -67.39
N ALA A 274 -10.80 48.11 -67.88
CA ALA A 274 -10.73 48.43 -69.31
C ALA A 274 -9.31 48.63 -69.84
N THR A 275 -8.36 49.06 -68.99
CA THR A 275 -7.01 49.44 -69.42
C THR A 275 -5.93 48.89 -68.48
N ILE A 276 -4.69 48.78 -68.98
CA ILE A 276 -3.54 48.36 -68.15
C ILE A 276 -3.21 49.46 -67.12
N GLU A 277 -3.45 50.72 -67.49
CA GLU A 277 -3.31 51.89 -66.64
C GLU A 277 -4.23 51.80 -65.42
N ASP A 278 -5.50 51.43 -65.61
CA ASP A 278 -6.47 51.24 -64.52
C ASP A 278 -6.03 50.12 -63.57
N ARG A 279 -5.48 49.01 -64.10
CA ARG A 279 -4.92 47.90 -63.30
C ARG A 279 -3.73 48.38 -62.46
N ARG A 280 -2.79 49.11 -63.08
CA ARG A 280 -1.60 49.63 -62.39
C ARG A 280 -1.96 50.65 -61.32
N ALA A 281 -2.91 51.55 -61.61
CA ALA A 281 -3.43 52.51 -60.63
C ALA A 281 -4.06 51.78 -59.44
N ALA A 282 -4.84 50.71 -59.68
CA ALA A 282 -5.44 49.90 -58.62
C ALA A 282 -4.40 49.30 -57.67
N VAL A 283 -3.38 48.66 -58.23
CA VAL A 283 -2.30 48.02 -57.48
C VAL A 283 -1.48 49.06 -56.74
N GLN A 284 -1.15 50.18 -57.41
CA GLN A 284 -0.38 51.26 -56.81
C GLN A 284 -1.15 51.91 -55.66
N ARG A 285 -2.46 52.12 -55.79
CA ARG A 285 -3.27 52.68 -54.72
C ARG A 285 -3.33 51.73 -53.53
N ALA A 286 -3.57 50.45 -53.77
CA ALA A 286 -3.56 49.43 -52.71
C ALA A 286 -2.19 49.33 -52.00
N SER A 287 -1.08 49.53 -52.71
CA SER A 287 0.28 49.48 -52.13
C SER A 287 0.63 50.68 -51.26
N THR A 288 -0.09 51.79 -51.40
CA THR A 288 0.06 52.95 -50.52
C THR A 288 -0.67 52.80 -49.18
N VAL A 289 -1.51 51.77 -49.00
CA VAL A 289 -2.29 51.59 -47.77
C VAL A 289 -1.41 51.05 -46.64
N GLN A 290 -1.28 51.82 -45.56
CA GLN A 290 -0.51 51.41 -44.39
C GLN A 290 -1.07 50.12 -43.77
N GLY A 291 -0.20 49.13 -43.60
CA GLY A 291 -0.55 47.83 -43.03
C GLY A 291 -0.77 46.72 -44.06
N ALA A 292 -0.87 47.05 -45.35
CA ALA A 292 -0.82 46.04 -46.40
C ALA A 292 0.60 45.43 -46.45
N VAL A 293 0.69 44.12 -46.24
CA VAL A 293 1.95 43.36 -46.24
C VAL A 293 2.28 42.89 -47.66
N ARG A 294 1.25 42.44 -48.38
CA ARG A 294 1.37 41.90 -49.74
C ARG A 294 0.11 42.20 -50.52
N ILE A 295 0.26 42.41 -51.82
CA ILE A 295 -0.86 42.55 -52.75
C ILE A 295 -0.83 41.38 -53.70
N ASP A 296 -1.96 40.71 -53.82
CA ASP A 296 -2.21 39.67 -54.80
C ASP A 296 -3.14 40.23 -55.88
N ASP A 297 -2.57 40.52 -57.05
CA ASP A 297 -3.23 41.17 -58.17
C ASP A 297 -3.75 40.13 -59.16
N GLN A 298 -5.05 39.86 -59.06
CA GLN A 298 -5.80 38.93 -59.91
C GLN A 298 -6.67 39.68 -60.93
N ILE A 299 -6.43 40.98 -61.13
CA ILE A 299 -7.22 41.79 -62.05
C ILE A 299 -6.90 41.41 -63.50
N THR A 300 -7.96 41.15 -64.28
CA THR A 300 -7.90 40.89 -65.73
C THR A 300 -8.20 42.16 -66.52
N VAL A 301 -7.47 42.43 -67.61
CA VAL A 301 -7.76 43.57 -68.49
C VAL A 301 -8.68 43.11 -69.61
N ALA A 302 -9.80 43.79 -69.81
CA ALA A 302 -10.72 43.51 -70.91
C ALA A 302 -9.99 43.75 -72.24
N SER A 303 -9.79 42.69 -73.02
CA SER A 303 -9.28 42.80 -74.38
C SER A 303 -10.28 43.63 -75.19
N ALA A 304 -9.80 44.73 -75.78
CA ALA A 304 -10.58 45.52 -76.71
C ALA A 304 -11.17 44.57 -77.77
N LYS A 305 -12.51 44.52 -77.83
CA LYS A 305 -13.20 43.74 -78.86
C LYS A 305 -12.68 44.24 -80.23
N PRO A 306 -12.11 43.37 -81.08
CA PRO A 306 -11.58 43.78 -82.38
C PRO A 306 -12.67 44.35 -83.29
#